data_AF-A0A357QQS5-F1
#
_entry.id   AF-A0A357QQS5-F1
#
_cell.length_a   1.000
_cell.length_b   1.000
_cell.length_c   1.000
_cell.angle_alpha   90.00
_cell.angle_beta   90.00
_cell.angle_gamma   90.00
#
_symmetry.space_group_name_H-M   'P 1'
#
loop_
_entity.id
_entity.type
_entity.pdbx_description
1 polymer ?
#
loop_
_entity_poly.entity_id
_entity_poly.type
_entity_poly.pdbx_seq_one_letter_code
_entity_poly.pdbx_strand_id
1 'polypeptide(L)'
;MKNLTAIMFAAGIAIFSHSCTPKEEKKQDEMVDAFVIVNDGFEPSNEVTDYSNDLIYSEFEKQYAINKTKIKPWRDKAMIVKSHADELINFMEDCKIRILETASEQEAIVKKNGARTINLSKVDKKDNQITPTQIMIDEERGIQLKQKIHDFSDFLIKMIEGERGNESVTLISGLLNVEDHMGEEGDFHSWESNNFEYLPLMAVITILSKIQGDVRNAENIVLRWLLSNISMDDNQTLIGFCAVVCPSDAKLNYGEDFKAEVFLPLSQLNQNVEIYLGEFEKSTLEPKPGAKKLKVTDQGIGKVFIKKPAVGKHSFKGFIRANVDGKIGVWDFSVDFLVE
;
A
#
# COMPACT_ATOMS: atom_id res chain seq x y z
N MET A 1 -31.63 -28.98 78.38
CA MET A 1 -31.16 -30.21 77.70
C MET A 1 -31.62 -30.10 76.25
N LYS A 2 -30.83 -29.92 75.19
CA LYS A 2 -29.38 -30.06 74.85
C LYS A 2 -29.03 -28.88 73.89
N ASN A 3 -28.02 -28.04 74.15
CA ASN A 3 -26.60 -28.10 73.68
C ASN A 3 -26.45 -28.12 72.14
N LEU A 4 -25.60 -27.36 71.43
CA LEU A 4 -24.50 -26.42 71.75
C LEU A 4 -24.06 -25.70 70.43
N THR A 5 -23.53 -24.47 70.54
CA THR A 5 -22.52 -23.80 69.65
C THR A 5 -22.77 -23.58 68.15
N ALA A 6 -22.84 -22.30 67.74
CA ALA A 6 -22.36 -21.84 66.44
C ALA A 6 -21.54 -20.54 66.63
N ILE A 7 -20.29 -20.62 66.17
CA ILE A 7 -19.18 -19.69 66.36
C ILE A 7 -19.22 -18.60 65.27
N MET A 8 -18.89 -17.37 65.64
CA MET A 8 -18.59 -16.27 64.73
C MET A 8 -17.54 -16.67 63.70
N PHE A 9 -17.78 -16.45 62.40
CA PHE A 9 -16.69 -16.10 61.47
C PHE A 9 -17.23 -15.21 60.34
N ALA A 10 -16.63 -14.03 60.23
CA ALA A 10 -16.76 -13.13 59.10
C ALA A 10 -16.17 -13.80 57.85
N ALA A 11 -16.98 -13.99 56.81
CA ALA A 11 -16.49 -14.34 55.49
C ALA A 11 -16.41 -13.04 54.67
N GLY A 12 -15.18 -12.56 54.52
CA GLY A 12 -14.85 -11.40 53.71
C GLY A 12 -15.19 -11.61 52.24
N ILE A 13 -15.62 -10.53 51.62
CA ILE A 13 -15.73 -10.34 50.18
C ILE A 13 -14.31 -10.50 49.61
N ALA A 14 -14.02 -11.65 49.02
CA ALA A 14 -12.84 -11.83 48.18
C ALA A 14 -13.15 -11.21 46.81
N ILE A 15 -12.75 -9.95 46.64
CA ILE A 15 -12.59 -9.33 45.32
C ILE A 15 -11.47 -10.12 44.65
N PHE A 16 -11.82 -11.02 43.73
CA PHE A 16 -10.86 -11.58 42.78
C PHE A 16 -10.46 -10.48 41.81
N SER A 17 -9.51 -9.63 42.21
CA SER A 17 -8.66 -8.93 41.26
C SER A 17 -7.86 -10.02 40.54
N HIS A 18 -8.18 -10.31 39.28
CA HIS A 18 -7.27 -11.05 38.41
C HIS A 18 -5.98 -10.25 38.31
N SER A 19 -5.00 -10.60 39.15
CA SER A 19 -3.64 -10.09 39.03
C SER A 19 -3.05 -10.70 37.77
N CYS A 20 -3.05 -9.94 36.68
CA CYS A 20 -2.25 -10.23 35.49
C CYS A 20 -0.80 -10.45 35.92
N THR A 21 -0.17 -11.53 35.45
CA THR A 21 1.22 -11.83 35.87
C THR A 21 2.20 -10.96 35.07
N PRO A 22 3.36 -10.55 35.63
CA PRO A 22 4.33 -9.70 34.93
C PRO A 22 4.88 -10.29 33.63
N LYS A 23 4.74 -11.62 33.41
CA LYS A 23 5.14 -12.28 32.16
C LYS A 23 4.07 -12.16 31.07
N GLU A 24 2.80 -12.10 31.44
CA GLU A 24 1.69 -11.94 30.50
C GLU A 24 1.58 -10.48 30.04
N GLU A 25 1.74 -9.50 30.95
CA GLU A 25 1.85 -8.08 30.59
C GLU A 25 2.98 -7.83 29.58
N LYS A 26 4.17 -8.38 29.84
CA LYS A 26 5.31 -8.22 28.94
C LYS A 26 5.06 -8.81 27.54
N LYS A 27 4.34 -9.93 27.45
CA LYS A 27 4.00 -10.57 26.17
C LYS A 27 2.94 -9.77 25.40
N GLN A 28 2.03 -9.12 26.12
CA GLN A 28 1.00 -8.26 25.52
C GLN A 28 1.60 -6.96 24.99
N ASP A 29 2.52 -6.34 25.72
CA ASP A 29 3.29 -5.18 25.24
C ASP A 29 4.11 -5.51 23.98
N GLU A 30 4.80 -6.66 23.96
CA GLU A 30 5.56 -7.12 22.79
C GLU A 30 4.67 -7.35 21.55
N MET A 31 3.46 -7.89 21.74
CA MET A 31 2.47 -8.07 20.65
C MET A 31 1.97 -6.73 20.12
N VAL A 32 1.74 -5.77 21.01
CA VAL A 32 1.22 -4.45 20.67
C VAL A 32 2.27 -3.62 19.93
N ASP A 33 3.54 -3.70 20.34
CA ASP A 33 4.66 -3.05 19.66
C ASP A 33 4.94 -3.65 18.27
N ALA A 34 4.59 -4.92 18.03
CA ALA A 34 4.68 -5.52 16.70
C ALA A 34 3.81 -4.80 15.67
N PHE A 35 2.67 -4.22 16.08
CA PHE A 35 1.82 -3.43 15.18
C PHE A 35 2.49 -2.12 14.73
N VAL A 36 3.32 -1.50 15.58
CA VAL A 36 4.13 -0.34 15.17
C VAL A 36 5.06 -0.75 14.02
N ILE A 37 5.79 -1.85 14.19
CA ILE A 37 6.74 -2.35 13.19
C ILE A 37 6.03 -2.69 11.87
N VAL A 38 4.85 -3.31 11.95
CA VAL A 38 4.06 -3.66 10.76
C VAL A 38 3.54 -2.40 10.05
N ASN A 39 2.99 -1.43 10.79
CA ASN A 39 2.51 -0.18 10.20
C ASN A 39 3.66 0.65 9.59
N ASP A 40 4.81 0.70 10.25
CA ASP A 40 6.02 1.34 9.74
C ASP A 40 6.54 0.64 8.46
N GLY A 41 6.14 -0.60 8.20
CA GLY A 41 6.36 -1.26 6.90
C GLY A 41 5.34 -0.86 5.84
N PHE A 42 4.08 -0.62 6.22
CA PHE A 42 3.03 -0.23 5.28
C PHE A 42 3.12 1.23 4.85
N GLU A 43 3.37 2.17 5.76
CA GLU A 43 3.38 3.60 5.40
C GLU A 43 4.39 3.95 4.30
N PRO A 44 5.67 3.55 4.38
CA PRO A 44 6.62 3.80 3.30
C PRO A 44 6.23 3.07 2.02
N SER A 45 5.70 1.85 2.11
CA SER A 45 5.23 1.10 0.94
C SER A 45 4.08 1.84 0.24
N ASN A 46 3.17 2.44 1.00
CA ASN A 46 2.06 3.24 0.48
C ASN A 46 2.58 4.53 -0.16
N GLU A 47 3.53 5.24 0.48
CA GLU A 47 4.19 6.43 -0.10
C GLU A 47 4.87 6.09 -1.45
N VAL A 48 5.48 4.91 -1.56
CA VAL A 48 6.11 4.42 -2.79
C VAL A 48 5.07 4.13 -3.88
N THR A 49 3.94 3.49 -3.54
CA THR A 49 2.86 3.25 -4.51
C THR A 49 2.21 4.56 -4.96
N ASP A 50 2.00 5.51 -4.04
CA ASP A 50 1.51 6.86 -4.37
C ASP A 50 2.42 7.57 -5.38
N TYR A 51 3.73 7.55 -5.12
CA TYR A 51 4.70 8.10 -6.05
C TYR A 51 4.67 7.40 -7.41
N SER A 52 4.52 6.07 -7.43
CA SER A 52 4.35 5.28 -8.67
C SER A 52 3.09 5.69 -9.45
N ASN A 53 1.97 5.94 -8.77
CA ASN A 53 0.73 6.43 -9.37
C ASN A 53 0.94 7.84 -9.97
N ASP A 54 1.59 8.75 -9.24
CA ASP A 54 1.86 10.11 -9.69
C ASP A 54 2.79 10.18 -10.92
N LEU A 55 3.73 9.24 -11.05
CA LEU A 55 4.53 9.10 -12.27
C LEU A 55 3.65 8.72 -13.48
N ILE A 56 2.69 7.81 -13.31
CA ILE A 56 1.77 7.42 -14.39
C ILE A 56 0.85 8.59 -14.76
N TYR A 57 0.31 9.32 -13.77
CA TYR A 57 -0.47 10.54 -14.02
C TYR A 57 0.31 11.58 -14.80
N SER A 58 1.57 11.81 -14.41
CA SER A 58 2.47 12.72 -15.13
C SER A 58 2.71 12.27 -16.57
N GLU A 59 2.77 10.97 -16.82
CA GLU A 59 2.91 10.42 -18.17
C GLU A 59 1.67 10.67 -19.03
N PHE A 60 0.45 10.51 -18.49
CA PHE A 60 -0.77 10.89 -19.20
C PHE A 60 -0.75 12.37 -19.63
N GLU A 61 -0.24 13.28 -18.78
CA GLU A 61 -0.12 14.70 -19.13
C GLU A 61 0.90 14.94 -20.26
N LYS A 62 2.05 14.26 -20.24
CA LYS A 62 3.05 14.36 -21.32
C LYS A 62 2.46 13.87 -22.65
N GLN A 63 1.81 12.70 -22.64
CA GLN A 63 1.18 12.14 -23.84
C GLN A 63 0.05 13.04 -24.34
N TYR A 64 -0.73 13.64 -23.43
CA TYR A 64 -1.79 14.59 -23.76
C TYR A 64 -1.25 15.84 -24.45
N ALA A 65 -0.08 16.34 -24.04
CA ALA A 65 0.58 17.47 -24.71
C ALA A 65 0.98 17.14 -26.16
N ILE A 66 1.28 15.87 -26.46
CA ILE A 66 1.64 15.39 -27.81
C ILE A 66 0.40 15.18 -28.69
N ASN A 67 -0.61 14.46 -28.19
CA ASN A 67 -1.81 14.11 -28.95
C ASN A 67 -3.09 14.25 -28.12
N LYS A 68 -3.57 15.49 -27.99
CA LYS A 68 -4.74 15.82 -27.17
C LYS A 68 -5.97 14.99 -27.51
N THR A 69 -6.32 14.86 -28.79
CA THR A 69 -7.56 14.20 -29.21
C THR A 69 -7.58 12.71 -28.84
N LYS A 70 -6.46 12.01 -29.07
CA LYS A 70 -6.35 10.56 -28.78
C LYS A 70 -6.22 10.28 -27.29
N ILE A 71 -5.45 11.10 -26.57
CA ILE A 71 -5.09 10.83 -25.18
C ILE A 71 -6.15 11.33 -24.19
N LYS A 72 -6.94 12.36 -24.54
CA LYS A 72 -8.00 12.91 -23.68
C LYS A 72 -8.87 11.85 -23.00
N PRO A 73 -9.49 10.90 -23.71
CA PRO A 73 -10.39 9.93 -23.08
C PRO A 73 -9.68 9.05 -22.04
N TRP A 74 -8.41 8.70 -22.26
CA TRP A 74 -7.63 7.87 -21.35
C TRP A 74 -7.15 8.65 -20.12
N ARG A 75 -6.64 9.87 -20.34
CA ARG A 75 -6.27 10.79 -19.26
C ARG A 75 -7.47 11.09 -18.36
N ASP A 76 -8.62 11.40 -18.95
CA ASP A 76 -9.82 11.75 -18.19
C ASP A 76 -10.27 10.55 -17.33
N LYS A 77 -10.24 9.32 -17.87
CA LYS A 77 -10.49 8.10 -17.07
C LYS A 77 -9.50 7.95 -15.91
N ALA A 78 -8.20 8.13 -16.17
CA ALA A 78 -7.18 8.07 -15.13
C ALA A 78 -7.44 9.09 -14.01
N MET A 79 -7.81 10.33 -14.36
CA MET A 79 -8.13 11.36 -13.36
C MET A 79 -9.39 11.04 -12.54
N ILE A 80 -10.38 10.39 -13.14
CA ILE A 80 -11.57 9.91 -12.41
C ILE A 80 -11.16 8.82 -11.42
N VAL A 81 -10.29 7.88 -11.84
CA VAL A 81 -9.72 6.84 -10.97
C VAL A 81 -9.00 7.46 -9.77
N LYS A 82 -8.14 8.48 -9.99
CA LYS A 82 -7.46 9.23 -8.92
C LYS A 82 -8.45 9.78 -7.90
N SER A 83 -9.49 10.45 -8.39
CA SER A 83 -10.48 11.11 -7.53
C SER A 83 -11.21 10.12 -6.62
N HIS A 84 -11.58 8.95 -7.12
CA HIS A 84 -12.28 7.93 -6.32
C HIS A 84 -11.34 7.26 -5.31
N ALA A 85 -10.09 6.99 -5.71
CA ALA A 85 -9.06 6.48 -4.80
C ALA A 85 -8.80 7.48 -3.67
N ASP A 86 -8.59 8.76 -3.99
CA ASP A 86 -8.34 9.81 -3.00
C ASP A 86 -9.53 9.99 -2.04
N GLU A 87 -10.78 9.90 -2.51
CA GLU A 87 -11.96 9.95 -1.62
C GLU A 87 -11.94 8.81 -0.60
N LEU A 88 -11.67 7.59 -1.05
CA LEU A 88 -11.64 6.40 -0.18
C LEU A 88 -10.47 6.45 0.82
N ILE A 89 -9.29 6.89 0.37
CA ILE A 89 -8.12 7.11 1.25
C ILE A 89 -8.43 8.16 2.31
N ASN A 90 -9.04 9.27 1.93
CA ASN A 90 -9.41 10.35 2.85
C ASN A 90 -10.45 9.89 3.88
N PHE A 91 -11.40 9.03 3.49
CA PHE A 91 -12.35 8.44 4.43
C PHE A 91 -11.64 7.57 5.49
N MET A 92 -10.66 6.75 5.08
CA MET A 92 -9.86 5.97 6.03
C MET A 92 -9.00 6.85 6.95
N GLU A 93 -8.40 7.94 6.43
CA GLU A 93 -7.69 8.92 7.25
C GLU A 93 -8.61 9.58 8.29
N ASP A 94 -9.83 9.95 7.90
CA ASP A 94 -10.83 10.50 8.83
C ASP A 94 -11.19 9.51 9.94
N CYS A 95 -11.38 8.22 9.60
CA CYS A 95 -11.61 7.17 10.59
C CYS A 95 -10.42 7.05 11.57
N LYS A 96 -9.18 7.00 11.07
CA LYS A 96 -7.98 6.89 11.91
C LYS A 96 -7.85 8.09 12.87
N ILE A 97 -8.06 9.31 12.35
CA ILE A 97 -8.02 10.55 13.15
C ILE A 97 -9.10 10.54 14.22
N ARG A 98 -10.34 10.18 13.87
CA ARG A 98 -11.47 10.15 14.81
C ARG A 98 -11.25 9.14 15.94
N ILE A 99 -10.69 7.97 15.64
CA ILE A 99 -10.32 6.98 16.66
C ILE A 99 -9.32 7.58 17.66
N LEU A 100 -8.25 8.21 17.17
CA LEU A 100 -7.23 8.82 18.02
C LEU A 100 -7.77 10.00 18.83
N GLU A 101 -8.57 10.88 18.23
CA GLU A 101 -9.18 12.00 18.92
C GLU A 101 -10.14 11.54 20.03
N THR A 102 -11.00 10.56 19.76
CA THR A 102 -11.92 9.99 20.77
C THR A 102 -11.15 9.23 21.87
N ALA A 103 -10.02 8.60 21.54
CA ALA A 103 -9.14 7.95 22.52
C ALA A 103 -8.33 8.95 23.36
N SER A 104 -8.36 10.24 23.03
CA SER A 104 -7.50 11.29 23.62
C SER A 104 -6.00 11.05 23.35
N GLU A 105 -5.68 10.60 22.14
CA GLU A 105 -4.33 10.27 21.65
C GLU A 105 -3.86 11.29 20.58
N GLN A 106 -4.20 12.58 20.75
CA GLN A 106 -3.92 13.60 19.73
C GLN A 106 -2.42 13.82 19.48
N GLU A 107 -1.55 13.44 20.43
CA GLU A 107 -0.10 13.54 20.27
C GLU A 107 0.46 12.61 19.18
N ALA A 108 -0.28 11.53 18.86
CA ALA A 108 0.03 10.64 17.75
C ALA A 108 -0.27 11.28 16.39
N ILE A 109 -1.11 12.33 16.33
CA ILE A 109 -1.42 13.04 15.08
C ILE A 109 -0.34 14.11 14.86
N VAL A 110 0.63 13.80 14.00
CA VAL A 110 1.76 14.70 13.69
C VAL A 110 1.60 15.33 12.30
N LYS A 111 2.33 16.42 12.06
CA LYS A 111 2.40 17.04 10.72
C LYS A 111 3.70 16.67 10.03
N LYS A 112 3.61 16.05 8.85
CA LYS A 112 4.74 15.76 7.95
C LYS A 112 4.44 16.44 6.61
N ASN A 113 5.36 17.29 6.13
CA ASN A 113 5.21 18.04 4.87
C ASN A 113 3.89 18.84 4.74
N GLY A 114 3.35 19.34 5.86
CA GLY A 114 2.10 20.09 5.87
C GLY A 114 0.82 19.24 5.89
N ALA A 115 0.92 17.91 5.76
CA ALA A 115 -0.18 16.97 5.89
C ALA A 115 -0.20 16.31 7.28
N ARG A 116 -1.38 15.90 7.75
CA ARG A 116 -1.54 15.10 8.97
C ARG A 116 -1.10 13.66 8.68
N THR A 117 -0.32 13.07 9.58
CA THR A 117 0.09 11.66 9.57
C THR A 117 0.05 11.13 11.00
N ILE A 118 0.10 9.81 11.17
CA ILE A 118 -0.08 9.15 12.45
C ILE A 118 1.24 8.51 12.86
N ASN A 119 1.78 8.94 13.99
CA ASN A 119 2.93 8.29 14.59
C ASN A 119 2.45 7.32 15.67
N LEU A 120 2.37 6.04 15.31
CA LEU A 120 1.91 4.98 16.20
C LEU A 120 2.80 4.77 17.44
N SER A 121 4.08 5.17 17.40
CA SER A 121 4.96 5.10 18.58
C SER A 121 4.56 6.06 19.71
N LYS A 122 3.71 7.05 19.41
CA LYS A 122 3.21 8.04 20.38
C LYS A 122 1.80 7.74 20.90
N VAL A 123 1.24 6.58 20.55
CA VAL A 123 -0.03 6.14 21.11
C VAL A 123 0.26 5.50 22.47
N ASP A 124 -0.38 6.00 23.53
CA ASP A 124 -0.26 5.46 24.88
C ASP A 124 -1.26 4.33 25.12
N LYS A 125 -2.55 4.52 24.78
CA LYS A 125 -3.63 3.52 24.94
C LYS A 125 -3.68 2.51 23.80
N LYS A 126 -2.55 1.86 23.53
CA LYS A 126 -2.37 0.99 22.38
C LYS A 126 -3.30 -0.23 22.34
N ASP A 127 -3.67 -0.76 23.51
CA ASP A 127 -4.51 -1.93 23.70
C ASP A 127 -6.01 -1.61 23.80
N ASN A 128 -6.40 -0.34 23.69
CA ASN A 128 -7.79 0.10 23.78
C ASN A 128 -8.64 -0.53 22.66
N GLN A 129 -9.59 -1.38 23.04
CA GLN A 129 -10.53 -2.03 22.12
C GLN A 129 -11.87 -1.28 22.02
N ILE A 130 -12.21 -0.47 23.02
CA ILE A 130 -13.52 0.17 23.15
C ILE A 130 -13.68 1.27 22.11
N THR A 131 -12.72 2.19 22.03
CA THR A 131 -12.80 3.34 21.12
C THR A 131 -12.85 2.92 19.64
N PRO A 132 -11.96 2.06 19.12
CA PRO A 132 -12.07 1.65 17.73
C PRO A 132 -13.38 0.91 17.43
N THR A 133 -13.85 0.05 18.34
CA THR A 133 -15.15 -0.65 18.19
C THR A 133 -16.30 0.37 18.12
N GLN A 134 -16.33 1.35 19.03
CA GLN A 134 -17.35 2.41 19.00
C GLN A 134 -17.37 3.13 17.64
N ILE A 135 -16.21 3.56 17.14
CA ILE A 135 -16.15 4.35 15.91
C ILE A 135 -16.45 3.51 14.67
N MET A 136 -15.94 2.28 14.59
CA MET A 136 -16.04 1.46 13.38
C MET A 136 -17.31 0.60 13.34
N ILE A 137 -17.83 0.17 14.49
CA ILE A 137 -19.00 -0.70 14.59
C ILE A 137 -20.23 0.11 15.00
N ASP A 138 -20.23 0.73 16.19
CA ASP A 138 -21.43 1.40 16.73
C ASP A 138 -21.83 2.64 15.91
N GLU A 139 -20.86 3.38 15.38
CA GLU A 139 -21.09 4.51 14.47
C GLU A 139 -21.12 4.10 12.98
N GLU A 140 -21.15 2.79 12.69
CA GLU A 140 -21.32 2.19 11.36
C GLU A 140 -20.27 2.60 10.29
N ARG A 141 -19.13 3.17 10.70
CA ARG A 141 -18.08 3.57 9.74
C ARG A 141 -17.43 2.38 9.04
N GLY A 142 -17.37 1.22 9.67
CA GLY A 142 -16.90 -0.02 9.07
C GLY A 142 -17.83 -0.50 7.94
N ILE A 143 -19.15 -0.39 8.13
CA ILE A 143 -20.15 -0.69 7.09
C ILE A 143 -20.01 0.29 5.92
N GLN A 144 -19.86 1.59 6.21
CA GLN A 144 -19.62 2.61 5.18
C GLN A 144 -18.31 2.36 4.43
N LEU A 145 -17.24 1.97 5.13
CA LEU A 145 -15.96 1.62 4.52
C LEU A 145 -16.11 0.41 3.59
N LYS A 146 -16.76 -0.65 4.05
CA LYS A 146 -17.05 -1.87 3.29
C LYS A 146 -17.74 -1.54 1.97
N GLN A 147 -18.81 -0.72 2.04
CA GLN A 147 -19.54 -0.31 0.85
C GLN A 147 -18.68 0.53 -0.10
N LYS A 148 -17.90 1.49 0.42
CA LYS A 148 -17.03 2.32 -0.42
C LYS A 148 -15.93 1.51 -1.11
N ILE A 149 -15.36 0.51 -0.44
CA ILE A 149 -14.37 -0.41 -1.05
C ILE A 149 -15.03 -1.24 -2.15
N HIS A 150 -16.21 -1.80 -1.89
CA HIS A 150 -16.97 -2.55 -2.88
C HIS A 150 -17.28 -1.70 -4.12
N ASP A 151 -17.83 -0.50 -3.92
CA ASP A 151 -18.18 0.42 -5.02
C ASP A 151 -16.96 0.84 -5.83
N PHE A 152 -15.82 1.06 -5.17
CA PHE A 152 -14.55 1.35 -5.84
C PHE A 152 -14.05 0.16 -6.65
N SER A 153 -14.10 -1.05 -6.10
CA SER A 153 -13.74 -2.29 -6.80
C SER A 153 -14.57 -2.50 -8.06
N ASP A 154 -15.89 -2.40 -7.94
CA ASP A 154 -16.84 -2.48 -9.06
C ASP A 154 -16.56 -1.42 -10.14
N PHE A 155 -16.28 -0.19 -9.70
CA PHE A 155 -15.93 0.90 -10.59
C PHE A 155 -14.64 0.60 -11.37
N LEU A 156 -13.58 0.12 -10.70
CA LEU A 156 -12.32 -0.23 -11.34
C LEU A 156 -12.48 -1.39 -12.32
N ILE A 157 -13.24 -2.43 -11.95
CA ILE A 157 -13.52 -3.58 -12.82
C ILE A 157 -14.25 -3.12 -14.09
N LYS A 158 -15.31 -2.33 -13.96
CA LYS A 158 -16.04 -1.75 -15.11
C LYS A 158 -15.16 -0.88 -16.02
N MET A 159 -14.12 -0.24 -15.47
CA MET A 159 -13.18 0.55 -16.27
C MET A 159 -12.30 -0.29 -17.19
N ILE A 160 -12.06 -1.56 -16.83
CA ILE A 160 -11.14 -2.48 -17.54
C ILE A 160 -11.83 -3.67 -18.21
N GLU A 161 -13.16 -3.77 -18.13
CA GLU A 161 -13.95 -4.87 -18.72
C GLU A 161 -13.78 -4.97 -20.25
N GLY A 162 -13.32 -6.15 -20.70
CA GLY A 162 -13.00 -6.52 -22.08
C GLY A 162 -12.08 -7.75 -22.11
N GLU A 163 -11.95 -8.47 -23.24
CA GLU A 163 -11.27 -9.80 -23.37
C GLU A 163 -9.82 -9.89 -22.81
N ARG A 164 -9.20 -8.77 -22.40
CA ARG A 164 -7.84 -8.68 -21.85
C ARG A 164 -7.78 -8.27 -20.36
N GLY A 165 -8.91 -8.16 -19.66
CA GLY A 165 -9.00 -7.69 -18.27
C GLY A 165 -8.91 -8.79 -17.20
N ASN A 166 -9.04 -10.08 -17.55
CA ASN A 166 -9.30 -11.14 -16.57
C ASN A 166 -8.26 -11.24 -15.43
N GLU A 167 -6.97 -11.08 -15.72
CA GLU A 167 -5.93 -11.11 -14.69
C GLU A 167 -5.97 -9.88 -13.78
N SER A 168 -6.15 -8.68 -14.37
CA SER A 168 -6.24 -7.43 -13.62
C SER A 168 -7.50 -7.38 -12.75
N VAL A 169 -8.63 -7.87 -13.27
CA VAL A 169 -9.88 -8.06 -12.51
C VAL A 169 -9.64 -8.99 -11.33
N THR A 170 -9.00 -10.15 -11.56
CA THR A 170 -8.68 -11.10 -10.48
C THR A 170 -7.83 -10.46 -9.37
N LEU A 171 -6.80 -9.69 -9.74
CA LEU A 171 -5.95 -8.99 -8.78
C LEU A 171 -6.71 -7.93 -7.99
N ILE A 172 -7.53 -7.11 -8.66
CA ILE A 172 -8.34 -6.06 -8.03
C ILE A 172 -9.35 -6.69 -7.05
N SER A 173 -10.08 -7.72 -7.48
CA SER A 173 -11.01 -8.45 -6.62
C SER A 173 -10.32 -9.08 -5.41
N GLY A 174 -9.09 -9.58 -5.57
CA GLY A 174 -8.31 -10.11 -4.46
C GLY A 174 -7.84 -9.05 -3.46
N LEU A 175 -7.39 -7.88 -3.96
CA LEU A 175 -6.93 -6.77 -3.12
C LEU A 175 -8.08 -6.12 -2.35
N LEU A 176 -9.21 -5.90 -3.02
CA LEU A 176 -10.36 -5.18 -2.50
C LEU A 176 -11.49 -6.12 -2.06
N ASN A 177 -11.13 -7.31 -1.57
CA ASN A 177 -12.09 -8.28 -1.08
C ASN A 177 -12.70 -7.83 0.25
N VAL A 178 -14.03 -7.72 0.27
CA VAL A 178 -14.81 -7.36 1.45
C VAL A 178 -15.91 -8.37 1.77
N GLU A 179 -15.74 -9.61 1.33
CA GLU A 179 -16.66 -10.71 1.66
C GLU A 179 -16.70 -10.99 3.17
N ASP A 180 -17.87 -11.43 3.63
CA ASP A 180 -18.08 -11.85 5.00
C ASP A 180 -17.40 -13.20 5.26
N HIS A 181 -16.97 -13.41 6.50
CA HIS A 181 -16.15 -14.56 6.88
C HIS A 181 -16.99 -15.61 7.60
N MET A 182 -16.84 -16.86 7.19
CA MET A 182 -17.34 -18.01 7.94
C MET A 182 -16.21 -18.52 8.84
N GLY A 183 -16.42 -18.51 10.15
CA GLY A 183 -15.50 -19.08 11.13
C GLY A 183 -15.38 -20.59 11.03
N GLU A 184 -14.34 -21.16 11.67
CA GLU A 184 -14.07 -22.61 11.65
C GLU A 184 -15.20 -23.44 12.27
N GLU A 185 -15.98 -22.86 13.19
CA GLU A 185 -17.12 -23.49 13.84
C GLU A 185 -18.47 -23.21 13.14
N GLY A 186 -18.46 -22.53 12.00
CA GLY A 186 -19.65 -22.16 11.23
C GLY A 186 -20.32 -20.86 11.66
N ASP A 187 -19.69 -20.09 12.56
CA ASP A 187 -20.15 -18.77 12.96
C ASP A 187 -19.93 -17.75 11.84
N PHE A 188 -20.96 -16.94 11.57
CA PHE A 188 -20.91 -15.89 10.56
C PHE A 188 -20.39 -14.59 11.19
N HIS A 189 -19.27 -14.09 10.67
CA HIS A 189 -18.72 -12.79 11.05
C HIS A 189 -18.78 -11.85 9.85
N SER A 190 -19.45 -10.71 10.02
CA SER A 190 -19.40 -9.68 9.00
C SER A 190 -17.98 -9.14 8.83
N TRP A 191 -17.66 -8.67 7.63
CA TRP A 191 -16.33 -8.13 7.32
C TRP A 191 -15.91 -7.03 8.30
N GLU A 192 -16.80 -6.10 8.63
CA GLU A 192 -16.51 -5.02 9.58
C GLU A 192 -16.28 -5.54 11.00
N SER A 193 -17.06 -6.52 11.46
CA SER A 193 -16.87 -7.15 12.77
C SER A 193 -15.49 -7.80 12.86
N ASN A 194 -15.12 -8.60 11.86
CA ASN A 194 -13.84 -9.29 11.81
C ASN A 194 -12.62 -8.34 11.76
N ASN A 195 -12.78 -7.16 11.16
CA ASN A 195 -11.68 -6.21 11.01
C ASN A 195 -11.59 -5.17 12.13
N PHE A 196 -12.67 -4.92 12.90
CA PHE A 196 -12.71 -3.77 13.82
C PHE A 196 -13.34 -4.03 15.18
N GLU A 197 -14.07 -5.13 15.38
CA GLU A 197 -14.75 -5.40 16.65
C GLU A 197 -13.80 -6.05 17.66
N TYR A 198 -13.72 -5.47 18.86
CA TYR A 198 -12.87 -5.92 19.97
C TYR A 198 -11.36 -6.03 19.64
N LEU A 199 -10.90 -5.35 18.59
CA LEU A 199 -9.47 -5.28 18.25
C LEU A 199 -8.78 -4.09 18.93
N PRO A 200 -7.52 -4.25 19.35
CA PRO A 200 -6.71 -3.13 19.86
C PRO A 200 -6.65 -1.97 18.88
N LEU A 201 -6.60 -0.74 19.40
CA LEU A 201 -6.47 0.49 18.62
C LEU A 201 -5.34 0.39 17.58
N MET A 202 -4.17 -0.12 17.97
CA MET A 202 -3.03 -0.29 17.07
C MET A 202 -3.34 -1.22 15.90
N ALA A 203 -4.06 -2.31 16.16
CA ALA A 203 -4.44 -3.28 15.13
C ALA A 203 -5.39 -2.63 14.13
N VAL A 204 -6.40 -1.90 14.61
CA VAL A 204 -7.38 -1.21 13.74
C VAL A 204 -6.73 -0.15 12.87
N ILE A 205 -5.84 0.67 13.42
CA ILE A 205 -5.08 1.65 12.62
C ILE A 205 -4.21 0.94 11.57
N THR A 206 -3.54 -0.15 11.93
CA THR A 206 -2.70 -0.93 11.01
C THR A 206 -3.52 -1.55 9.88
N ILE A 207 -4.72 -2.08 10.17
CA ILE A 207 -5.64 -2.63 9.17
C ILE A 207 -6.07 -1.53 8.19
N LEU A 208 -6.42 -0.33 8.69
CA LEU A 208 -6.77 0.81 7.84
C LEU A 208 -5.59 1.21 6.93
N SER A 209 -4.36 1.27 7.46
CA SER A 209 -3.14 1.54 6.66
C SER A 209 -2.89 0.47 5.59
N LYS A 210 -3.15 -0.80 5.89
CA LYS A 210 -3.05 -1.91 4.93
C LYS A 210 -4.07 -1.76 3.79
N ILE A 211 -5.33 -1.46 4.12
CA ILE A 211 -6.39 -1.24 3.12
C ILE A 211 -6.07 -0.01 2.24
N GLN A 212 -5.49 1.05 2.81
CA GLN A 212 -5.01 2.19 2.02
C GLN A 212 -3.99 1.76 0.95
N GLY A 213 -3.05 0.89 1.31
CA GLY A 213 -2.11 0.30 0.37
C GLY A 213 -2.79 -0.51 -0.72
N ASP A 214 -3.76 -1.35 -0.36
CA ASP A 214 -4.53 -2.15 -1.30
C ASP A 214 -5.28 -1.27 -2.32
N VAL A 215 -5.89 -0.16 -1.87
CA VAL A 215 -6.55 0.84 -2.74
C VAL A 215 -5.58 1.48 -3.71
N ARG A 216 -4.39 1.90 -3.24
CA ARG A 216 -3.36 2.51 -4.10
C ARG A 216 -2.75 1.53 -5.09
N ASN A 217 -2.63 0.26 -4.71
CA ASN A 217 -2.18 -0.81 -5.60
C ASN A 217 -3.24 -1.13 -6.66
N ALA A 218 -4.52 -1.18 -6.30
CA ALA A 218 -5.62 -1.37 -7.25
C ALA A 218 -5.72 -0.19 -8.25
N GLU A 219 -5.56 1.05 -7.75
CA GLU A 219 -5.42 2.25 -8.58
C GLU A 219 -4.27 2.08 -9.58
N ASN A 220 -3.09 1.67 -9.12
CA ASN A 220 -1.90 1.45 -9.96
C ASN A 220 -2.15 0.46 -11.10
N ILE A 221 -2.82 -0.67 -10.81
CA ILE A 221 -3.15 -1.71 -11.80
C ILE A 221 -4.01 -1.10 -12.92
N VAL A 222 -5.07 -0.37 -12.59
CA VAL A 222 -5.95 0.24 -13.58
C VAL A 222 -5.25 1.33 -14.37
N LEU A 223 -4.43 2.18 -13.73
CA LEU A 223 -3.66 3.20 -14.42
C LEU A 223 -2.72 2.62 -15.47
N ARG A 224 -2.04 1.52 -15.15
CA ARG A 224 -1.18 0.81 -16.10
C ARG A 224 -1.96 0.21 -17.25
N TRP A 225 -3.13 -0.35 -16.97
CA TRP A 225 -4.02 -0.86 -18.01
C TRP A 225 -4.48 0.26 -18.95
N LEU A 226 -4.87 1.42 -18.41
CA LEU A 226 -5.25 2.58 -19.23
C LEU A 226 -4.09 3.08 -20.10
N LEU A 227 -2.87 3.11 -19.55
CA LEU A 227 -1.68 3.54 -20.28
C LEU A 227 -1.28 2.54 -21.39
N SER A 228 -1.40 1.23 -21.13
CA SER A 228 -1.08 0.21 -22.13
C SER A 228 -2.01 0.28 -23.34
N ASN A 229 -3.30 0.59 -23.14
CA ASN A 229 -4.27 0.71 -24.22
C ASN A 229 -4.02 1.92 -25.14
N ILE A 230 -3.40 3.00 -24.66
CA ILE A 230 -2.94 4.10 -25.52
C ILE A 230 -1.92 3.60 -26.55
N SER A 231 -1.02 2.71 -26.13
CA SER A 231 0.13 2.25 -26.91
C SER A 231 -0.23 1.24 -28.01
N MET A 232 -1.37 0.56 -27.92
CA MET A 232 -1.76 -0.50 -28.86
C MET A 232 -2.46 0.02 -30.12
N ASP A 233 -3.08 1.20 -30.04
CA ASP A 233 -3.85 1.81 -31.12
C ASP A 233 -2.97 2.50 -32.17
N ASP A 234 -1.65 2.53 -31.93
CA ASP A 234 -0.64 2.92 -32.90
C ASP A 234 0.29 1.72 -33.10
N ASN A 235 0.34 1.19 -34.32
CA ASN A 235 1.41 0.26 -34.73
C ASN A 235 2.80 0.96 -34.75
N GLN A 236 2.90 2.15 -34.16
CA GLN A 236 4.10 2.88 -33.78
C GLN A 236 4.31 2.72 -32.28
N THR A 237 5.46 2.15 -31.94
CA THR A 237 6.08 2.10 -30.63
C THR A 237 5.91 3.44 -29.88
N LEU A 238 4.86 3.55 -29.07
CA LEU A 238 4.80 4.60 -28.07
C LEU A 238 5.69 4.16 -26.91
N ILE A 239 6.87 4.77 -26.93
CA ILE A 239 7.79 4.96 -25.81
C ILE A 239 6.94 5.46 -24.64
N GLY A 240 6.70 4.62 -23.63
CA GLY A 240 5.83 5.01 -22.52
C GLY A 240 5.52 3.95 -21.48
N PHE A 241 6.28 2.85 -21.39
CA PHE A 241 6.26 2.05 -20.16
C PHE A 241 7.46 2.50 -19.34
N CYS A 242 7.25 3.34 -18.35
CA CYS A 242 8.32 3.69 -17.42
C CYS A 242 8.71 2.44 -16.64
N ALA A 243 10.01 2.14 -16.55
CA ALA A 243 10.44 1.22 -15.51
C ALA A 243 10.06 1.85 -14.17
N VAL A 244 9.32 1.09 -13.37
CA VAL A 244 8.94 1.53 -12.04
C VAL A 244 10.16 1.42 -11.18
N VAL A 245 10.63 2.56 -10.65
CA VAL A 245 11.70 2.57 -9.67
C VAL A 245 11.09 2.91 -8.32
N CYS A 246 11.04 1.91 -7.44
CA CYS A 246 10.59 2.05 -6.07
C CYS A 246 11.81 2.19 -5.16
N PRO A 247 12.25 3.41 -4.79
CA PRO A 247 13.27 3.55 -3.75
C PRO A 247 12.70 3.03 -2.44
N SER A 248 13.53 2.35 -1.64
CA SER A 248 13.11 1.93 -0.28
C SER A 248 12.84 3.13 0.63
N ASP A 249 13.52 4.26 0.36
CA ASP A 249 13.39 5.51 1.10
C ASP A 249 13.50 6.70 0.13
N ALA A 250 12.54 7.64 0.18
CA ALA A 250 12.54 8.83 -0.67
C ALA A 250 13.61 9.87 -0.27
N LYS A 251 14.15 9.75 0.95
CA LYS A 251 15.26 10.55 1.49
C LYS A 251 16.19 9.64 2.27
N LEU A 252 17.49 9.76 2.03
CA LEU A 252 18.51 8.98 2.72
C LEU A 252 19.33 9.86 3.65
N ASN A 253 19.56 9.38 4.86
CA ASN A 253 20.53 9.96 5.77
C ASN A 253 21.95 9.53 5.38
N TYR A 254 22.95 10.37 5.71
CA TYR A 254 24.35 10.00 5.55
C TYR A 254 24.68 8.61 6.13
N GLY A 255 25.23 7.74 5.28
CA GLY A 255 25.69 6.41 5.66
C GLY A 255 24.69 5.28 5.45
N GLU A 256 23.46 5.59 5.03
CA GLU A 256 22.45 4.61 4.60
C GLU A 256 22.74 4.12 3.17
N ASP A 257 22.23 2.92 2.83
CA ASP A 257 22.37 2.35 1.50
C ASP A 257 21.11 2.66 0.67
N PHE A 258 21.28 3.17 -0.54
CA PHE A 258 20.15 3.34 -1.46
C PHE A 258 19.77 1.99 -2.05
N LYS A 259 18.49 1.65 -1.95
CA LYS A 259 17.88 0.46 -2.51
C LYS A 259 16.73 0.89 -3.40
N ALA A 260 16.63 0.28 -4.58
CA ALA A 260 15.46 0.45 -5.42
C ALA A 260 15.09 -0.82 -6.17
N GLU A 261 13.80 -1.04 -6.37
CA GLU A 261 13.30 -2.09 -7.23
C GLU A 261 12.91 -1.51 -8.58
N VAL A 262 13.40 -2.12 -9.65
CA VAL A 262 13.19 -1.74 -11.04
C VAL A 262 12.47 -2.88 -11.73
N PHE A 263 11.26 -2.64 -12.23
CA PHE A 263 10.52 -3.67 -12.95
C PHE A 263 9.64 -3.08 -14.04
N LEU A 264 9.28 -3.95 -14.99
CA LEU A 264 8.32 -3.65 -16.05
C LEU A 264 7.00 -4.33 -15.69
N PRO A 265 5.96 -3.59 -15.31
CA PRO A 265 4.69 -4.16 -14.90
C PRO A 265 3.85 -4.49 -16.13
N LEU A 266 4.08 -5.67 -16.69
CA LEU A 266 3.29 -6.26 -17.75
C LEU A 266 2.88 -7.66 -17.30
N SER A 267 1.58 -7.97 -17.39
CA SER A 267 1.05 -9.27 -16.95
C SER A 267 1.44 -10.44 -17.86
N GLN A 268 2.11 -10.19 -19.00
CA GLN A 268 2.47 -11.21 -19.99
C GLN A 268 3.96 -11.22 -20.40
N LEU A 269 4.88 -10.82 -19.52
CA LEU A 269 6.31 -11.00 -19.80
C LEU A 269 6.68 -12.48 -19.71
N ASN A 270 6.63 -13.16 -20.85
CA ASN A 270 7.18 -14.49 -21.04
C ASN A 270 8.70 -14.46 -20.83
N GLN A 271 9.13 -14.60 -19.57
CA GLN A 271 10.44 -15.06 -19.07
C GLN A 271 11.77 -14.46 -19.61
N ASN A 272 11.78 -13.36 -20.37
CA ASN A 272 13.04 -12.79 -20.89
C ASN A 272 13.14 -11.26 -20.69
N VAL A 273 13.10 -10.82 -19.43
CA VAL A 273 13.34 -9.42 -19.05
C VAL A 273 14.80 -9.24 -18.68
N GLU A 274 15.46 -8.29 -19.33
CA GLU A 274 16.81 -7.87 -19.01
C GLU A 274 16.78 -6.42 -18.52
N ILE A 275 17.46 -6.14 -17.40
CA ILE A 275 17.52 -4.79 -16.83
C ILE A 275 18.97 -4.35 -16.78
N TYR A 276 19.24 -3.14 -17.24
CA TYR A 276 20.57 -2.56 -17.31
C TYR A 276 20.61 -1.19 -16.63
N LEU A 277 21.71 -0.88 -15.95
CA LEU A 277 22.09 0.48 -15.57
C LEU A 277 23.05 1.04 -16.61
N GLY A 278 22.78 2.24 -17.14
CA GLY A 278 23.53 2.86 -18.23
C GLY A 278 22.68 3.13 -19.47
N GLU A 279 23.34 3.36 -20.60
CA GLU A 279 22.69 3.70 -21.87
C GLU A 279 22.61 2.52 -22.84
N PHE A 280 21.70 2.60 -23.80
CA PHE A 280 21.58 1.68 -24.94
C PHE A 280 21.75 2.44 -26.26
N GLU A 281 22.09 1.70 -27.32
CA GLU A 281 22.18 2.20 -28.68
C GLU A 281 20.78 2.22 -29.32
N LYS A 282 20.31 3.39 -29.77
CA LYS A 282 18.91 3.56 -30.20
C LYS A 282 18.58 2.82 -31.48
N SER A 283 19.58 2.61 -32.35
CA SER A 283 19.39 1.93 -33.63
C SER A 283 19.31 0.41 -33.50
N THR A 284 20.00 -0.18 -32.52
CA THR A 284 20.10 -1.63 -32.33
C THR A 284 19.33 -2.13 -31.10
N LEU A 285 18.95 -1.24 -30.19
CA LEU A 285 18.34 -1.55 -28.90
C LEU A 285 19.26 -2.39 -27.98
N GLU A 286 20.57 -2.33 -28.22
CA GLU A 286 21.58 -3.08 -27.46
C GLU A 286 22.26 -2.20 -26.41
N PRO A 287 22.75 -2.78 -25.29
CA PRO A 287 23.51 -2.04 -24.28
C PRO A 287 24.77 -1.39 -24.86
N LYS A 288 25.02 -0.12 -24.54
CA LYS A 288 26.31 0.53 -24.86
C LYS A 288 27.44 -0.03 -23.99
N PRO A 289 28.70 0.06 -24.43
CA PRO A 289 29.85 -0.26 -23.59
C PRO A 289 29.78 0.50 -22.25
N GLY A 290 29.82 -0.24 -21.14
CA GLY A 290 29.69 0.32 -19.78
C GLY A 290 28.32 0.13 -19.13
N ALA A 291 27.30 -0.32 -19.87
CA ALA A 291 26.02 -0.68 -19.29
C ALA A 291 26.14 -1.96 -18.42
N LYS A 292 25.62 -1.90 -17.20
CA LYS A 292 25.70 -2.99 -16.21
C LYS A 292 24.38 -3.74 -16.13
N LYS A 293 24.37 -5.02 -16.50
CA LYS A 293 23.21 -5.91 -16.34
C LYS A 293 22.93 -6.19 -14.86
N LEU A 294 21.67 -6.06 -14.45
CA LEU A 294 21.19 -6.40 -13.12
C LEU A 294 20.76 -7.87 -13.04
N LYS A 295 20.80 -8.43 -11.83
CA LYS A 295 20.11 -9.69 -11.55
C LYS A 295 18.62 -9.41 -11.48
N VAL A 296 17.84 -10.19 -12.21
CA VAL A 296 16.38 -10.10 -12.28
C VAL A 296 15.79 -11.35 -11.63
N THR A 297 14.77 -11.19 -10.81
CA THR A 297 14.04 -12.31 -10.20
C THR A 297 13.16 -13.02 -11.24
N ASP A 298 12.62 -14.18 -10.89
CA ASP A 298 11.67 -14.91 -11.74
C ASP A 298 10.37 -14.12 -12.03
N GLN A 299 10.12 -13.06 -11.25
CA GLN A 299 9.01 -12.12 -11.42
C GLN A 299 9.38 -10.89 -12.27
N GLY A 300 10.57 -10.85 -12.87
CA GLY A 300 10.99 -9.72 -13.72
C GLY A 300 11.46 -8.48 -12.95
N ILE A 301 11.80 -8.62 -11.67
CA ILE A 301 12.21 -7.50 -10.80
C ILE A 301 13.73 -7.44 -10.69
N GLY A 302 14.32 -6.30 -11.04
CA GLY A 302 15.74 -5.99 -10.84
C GLY A 302 15.95 -5.14 -9.58
N LYS A 303 16.89 -5.54 -8.72
CA LYS A 303 17.23 -4.76 -7.52
C LYS A 303 18.48 -3.92 -7.75
N VAL A 304 18.37 -2.62 -7.51
CA VAL A 304 19.47 -1.65 -7.51
C VAL A 304 19.93 -1.43 -6.08
N PHE A 305 21.24 -1.44 -5.89
CA PHE A 305 21.88 -1.21 -4.60
C PHE A 305 23.06 -0.28 -4.79
N ILE A 306 23.01 0.90 -4.17
CA ILE A 306 24.13 1.86 -4.12
C ILE A 306 24.55 1.95 -2.66
N LYS A 307 25.75 1.42 -2.39
CA LYS A 307 26.30 1.38 -1.04
C LYS A 307 26.78 2.75 -0.62
N LYS A 308 26.22 3.30 0.47
CA LYS A 308 26.64 4.56 1.10
C LYS A 308 26.94 5.68 0.08
N PRO A 309 25.95 6.15 -0.69
CA PRO A 309 26.14 7.26 -1.60
C PRO A 309 26.64 8.51 -0.84
N ALA A 310 27.44 9.35 -1.50
CA ALA A 310 27.96 10.58 -0.91
C ALA A 310 26.83 11.58 -0.59
N VAL A 311 27.06 12.57 0.27
CA VAL A 311 26.07 13.64 0.50
C VAL A 311 25.85 14.44 -0.79
N GLY A 312 24.60 14.80 -1.07
CA GLY A 312 24.20 15.60 -2.23
C GLY A 312 23.21 14.92 -3.16
N LYS A 313 22.96 15.57 -4.31
CA LYS A 313 22.05 15.06 -5.35
C LYS A 313 22.73 14.00 -6.19
N HIS A 314 22.03 12.90 -6.40
CA HIS A 314 22.45 11.81 -7.27
C HIS A 314 21.39 11.51 -8.29
N SER A 315 21.84 10.99 -9.43
CA SER A 315 20.97 10.49 -10.47
C SER A 315 21.56 9.23 -11.07
N PHE A 316 20.74 8.22 -11.35
CA PHE A 316 21.15 7.12 -12.22
C PHE A 316 20.12 6.85 -13.29
N LYS A 317 20.60 6.30 -14.41
CA LYS A 317 19.79 5.94 -15.57
C LYS A 317 19.98 4.49 -15.91
N GLY A 318 18.96 3.92 -16.54
CA GLY A 318 19.02 2.56 -17.03
C GLY A 318 17.92 2.31 -18.04
N PHE A 319 17.82 1.06 -18.46
CA PHE A 319 16.76 0.60 -19.34
C PHE A 319 16.41 -0.85 -19.08
N ILE A 320 15.15 -1.19 -19.32
CA ILE A 320 14.63 -2.55 -19.40
C ILE A 320 14.57 -2.94 -20.87
N ARG A 321 15.02 -4.14 -21.22
CA ARG A 321 14.92 -4.75 -22.54
C ARG A 321 14.13 -6.05 -22.39
N ALA A 322 13.04 -6.20 -23.12
CA ALA A 322 12.22 -7.41 -23.07
C ALA A 322 11.59 -7.71 -24.43
N ASN A 323 11.26 -8.99 -24.64
CA ASN A 323 10.50 -9.42 -25.81
C ASN A 323 9.00 -9.40 -25.47
N VAL A 324 8.23 -8.62 -26.23
CA VAL A 324 6.77 -8.53 -26.13
C VAL A 324 6.20 -8.89 -27.50
N ASP A 325 5.43 -9.98 -27.56
CA ASP A 325 4.79 -10.49 -28.77
C ASP A 325 5.74 -10.68 -29.98
N GLY A 326 6.96 -11.18 -29.71
CA GLY A 326 7.96 -11.46 -30.74
C GLY A 326 8.78 -10.24 -31.18
N LYS A 327 8.58 -9.07 -30.56
CA LYS A 327 9.33 -7.84 -30.82
C LYS A 327 10.15 -7.44 -29.59
N ILE A 328 11.40 -7.03 -29.80
CA ILE A 328 12.23 -6.47 -28.73
C ILE A 328 11.80 -5.03 -28.48
N GLY A 329 11.40 -4.76 -27.23
CA GLY A 329 11.15 -3.42 -26.71
C GLY A 329 12.24 -2.99 -25.72
N VAL A 330 12.46 -1.69 -25.63
CA VAL A 330 13.34 -1.06 -24.63
C VAL A 330 12.62 0.09 -23.94
N TRP A 331 12.79 0.18 -22.63
CA TRP A 331 12.15 1.15 -21.74
C TRP A 331 13.17 1.78 -20.83
N ASP A 332 13.44 3.07 -21.00
CA ASP A 332 14.38 3.80 -20.19
C ASP A 332 13.78 4.23 -18.84
N PHE A 333 14.66 4.41 -17.87
CA PHE A 333 14.33 4.99 -16.58
C PHE A 333 15.44 5.89 -16.08
N SER A 334 15.05 6.90 -15.31
CA SER A 334 15.96 7.82 -14.62
C SER A 334 15.43 8.03 -13.22
N VAL A 335 16.34 8.04 -12.25
CA VAL A 335 16.02 8.12 -10.84
C VAL A 335 16.91 9.17 -10.24
N ASP A 336 16.28 10.16 -9.63
CA ASP A 336 16.97 11.20 -8.87
C ASP A 336 16.72 10.94 -7.39
N PHE A 337 17.77 11.03 -6.57
CA PHE A 337 17.67 10.89 -5.13
C PHE A 337 18.62 11.86 -4.42
N LEU A 338 18.27 12.21 -3.18
CA LEU A 338 19.04 13.14 -2.34
C LEU A 338 19.55 12.41 -1.11
N VAL A 339 20.82 12.62 -0.81
CA VAL A 339 21.46 12.19 0.44
C VAL A 339 21.76 13.45 1.26
N GLU A 340 21.19 13.54 2.45
CA GLU A 340 21.39 14.68 3.38
C GLU A 340 22.49 14.40 4.41
#